data_AF-A0A520IVT3-F1
#
_entry.id   AF-A0A520IVT3-F1
#
_cell.length_a   1.000
_cell.length_b   1.000
_cell.length_c   1.000
_cell.angle_alpha   90.00
_cell.angle_beta   90.00
_cell.angle_gamma   90.00
#
_symmetry.space_group_name_H-M   'P 1'
#
loop_
_entity.id
_entity.type
_entity.pdbx_description
1 polymer ?
#
loop_
_entity_poly.entity_id
_entity_poly.type
_entity_poly.pdbx_seq_one_letter_code
_entity_poly.pdbx_strand_id
1 'polypeptide(L)'
;MKRSRSIVLTSLIAGSGISLTACDGDVGGKPVEAQSYASVQECRAAGALSAVQCDTAFEQAKADAAKTAPRFEDKQTCEEQYGAAQCEPRNNGSGGSFFTPLLTGFLVGQALNGGFGNRGAPMYRDRDGNYYGGAGGRINRDYVTGRTRVGS
;
A
#
# COMPACT_ATOMS: atom_id res chain seq x y z
N MET A 1 69.51 18.46 -10.02
CA MET A 1 69.64 17.71 -8.76
C MET A 1 68.64 18.25 -7.74
N LYS A 2 67.70 17.38 -7.32
CA LYS A 2 66.96 17.30 -6.03
C LYS A 2 66.52 18.61 -5.37
N ARG A 3 65.22 18.75 -5.07
CA ARG A 3 64.68 18.92 -3.69
C ARG A 3 63.25 18.39 -3.57
N SER A 4 63.12 17.17 -3.05
CA SER A 4 61.93 16.77 -2.30
C SER A 4 61.89 17.54 -0.98
N ARG A 5 60.70 17.95 -0.52
CA ARG A 5 60.47 18.29 0.89
C ARG A 5 59.20 17.60 1.35
N SER A 6 59.35 16.91 2.46
CA SER A 6 58.39 16.01 3.08
C SER A 6 57.28 16.76 3.82
N ILE A 7 56.20 15.99 3.99
CA ILE A 7 54.94 16.17 4.72
C ILE A 7 55.14 16.69 6.15
N VAL A 8 54.13 17.38 6.69
CA VAL A 8 53.48 17.14 8.00
C VAL A 8 52.53 18.32 8.26
N LEU A 9 51.22 18.05 8.23
CA LEU A 9 50.22 18.95 8.82
C LEU A 9 49.18 18.09 9.53
N THR A 10 49.40 18.03 10.84
CA THR A 10 48.61 17.47 11.92
C THR A 10 47.22 18.10 11.92
N SER A 11 46.20 17.40 11.43
CA SER A 11 44.80 17.80 11.65
C SER A 11 44.25 17.08 12.87
N LEU A 12 43.98 17.89 13.89
CA LEU A 12 43.39 17.51 15.16
C LEU A 12 42.05 16.79 14.98
N ILE A 13 41.85 15.83 15.86
CA ILE A 13 40.60 15.12 16.14
C ILE A 13 39.59 16.14 16.69
N ALA A 14 38.45 16.28 16.02
CA ALA A 14 37.27 16.97 16.52
C ALA A 14 36.01 16.24 16.05
N GLY A 15 35.11 15.95 17.00
CA GLY A 15 33.73 15.54 16.72
C GLY A 15 33.38 14.13 17.20
N SER A 16 33.00 14.02 18.47
CA SER A 16 32.11 12.95 18.93
C SER A 16 30.77 13.08 18.21
N GLY A 17 30.62 12.35 17.10
CA GLY A 17 29.33 12.14 16.45
C GLY A 17 28.45 11.28 17.33
N ILE A 18 27.49 11.92 18.00
CA ILE A 18 26.33 11.22 18.57
C ILE A 18 25.52 10.77 17.38
N SER A 19 25.67 9.50 16.97
CA SER A 19 24.73 8.87 16.05
C SER A 19 23.38 8.81 16.74
N LEU A 20 22.51 9.76 16.43
CA LEU A 20 21.08 9.61 16.65
C LEU A 20 20.64 8.42 15.80
N THR A 21 20.57 7.24 16.40
CA THR A 21 19.68 6.18 15.91
C THR A 21 18.26 6.69 16.10
N ALA A 22 17.85 7.58 15.20
CA ALA A 22 16.43 7.78 14.94
C ALA A 22 15.90 6.41 14.56
N CYS A 23 14.89 5.97 15.31
CA CYS A 23 14.15 4.76 15.07
C CYS A 23 13.50 4.87 13.69
N ASP A 24 14.25 4.53 12.65
CA ASP A 24 13.68 4.18 11.36
C ASP A 24 12.96 2.87 11.61
N GLY A 25 11.64 2.98 11.78
CA GLY A 25 10.76 1.85 11.85
C GLY A 25 10.81 1.14 10.50
N ASP A 26 11.81 0.26 10.36
CA ASP A 26 11.74 -0.91 9.50
C ASP A 26 10.55 -1.76 9.97
N VAL A 27 9.34 -1.35 9.60
CA VAL A 27 8.15 -2.21 9.65
C VAL A 27 8.28 -3.19 8.50
N GLY A 28 9.17 -4.18 8.72
CA GLY A 28 9.70 -5.08 7.70
C GLY A 28 8.65 -5.87 6.94
N GLY A 29 8.31 -5.39 5.74
CA GLY A 29 7.79 -6.17 4.64
C GLY A 29 8.49 -5.77 3.36
N LYS A 30 9.10 -6.73 2.64
CA LYS A 30 9.62 -6.43 1.30
C LYS A 30 8.45 -5.92 0.45
N PRO A 31 8.55 -4.76 -0.20
CA PRO A 31 7.40 -4.22 -0.90
C PRO A 31 7.00 -5.16 -2.03
N VAL A 32 5.74 -5.58 -2.06
CA VAL A 32 5.23 -6.52 -3.06
C VAL A 32 4.84 -5.76 -4.31
N GLU A 33 5.34 -6.19 -5.47
CA GLU A 33 4.90 -5.65 -6.76
C GLU A 33 3.47 -6.10 -7.04
N ALA A 34 2.57 -5.13 -7.22
CA ALA A 34 1.18 -5.35 -7.56
C ALA A 34 0.81 -4.54 -8.80
N GLN A 35 -0.18 -5.03 -9.54
CA GLN A 35 -0.93 -4.24 -10.50
C GLN A 35 -2.20 -3.77 -9.81
N SER A 36 -2.62 -2.53 -10.03
CA SER A 36 -3.89 -2.00 -9.52
C SER A 36 -4.85 -1.76 -10.67
N TYR A 37 -6.12 -2.02 -10.44
CA TYR A 37 -7.20 -1.78 -11.40
C TYR A 37 -8.41 -1.22 -10.64
N ALA A 38 -9.07 -0.21 -11.20
CA ALA A 38 -10.31 0.33 -10.62
C ALA A 38 -11.52 -0.58 -10.92
N SER A 39 -11.42 -1.42 -11.97
CA SER A 39 -12.50 -2.32 -12.36
C SER A 39 -12.01 -3.57 -13.09
N VAL A 40 -12.86 -4.59 -13.15
CA VAL A 40 -12.61 -5.82 -13.92
C VAL A 40 -12.43 -5.48 -15.41
N GLN A 41 -13.21 -4.53 -15.93
CA GLN A 41 -13.15 -4.09 -17.31
C GLN A 41 -11.79 -3.47 -17.64
N GLU A 42 -11.27 -2.63 -16.74
CA GLU A 42 -9.94 -2.05 -16.86
C GLU A 42 -8.84 -3.12 -16.83
N CYS A 43 -8.94 -4.09 -15.91
CA CYS A 43 -8.01 -5.22 -15.85
C CYS A 43 -7.99 -6.02 -17.15
N ARG A 44 -9.17 -6.32 -17.71
CA ARG A 44 -9.29 -7.03 -19.00
C ARG A 44 -8.73 -6.19 -20.16
N ALA A 45 -9.01 -4.89 -20.18
CA ALA A 45 -8.54 -3.97 -21.21
C ALA A 45 -7.02 -3.79 -21.19
N ALA A 46 -6.40 -3.87 -20.01
CA ALA A 46 -4.94 -3.79 -19.87
C ALA A 46 -4.21 -4.99 -20.50
N GLY A 47 -4.88 -6.13 -20.68
CA GLY A 47 -4.35 -7.30 -21.39
C GLY A 47 -3.19 -8.03 -20.70
N ALA A 48 -2.76 -7.59 -19.52
CA ALA A 48 -1.69 -8.23 -18.75
C ALA A 48 -2.13 -9.54 -18.08
N LEU A 49 -3.43 -9.71 -17.86
CA LEU A 49 -4.06 -10.87 -17.23
C LEU A 49 -5.18 -11.40 -18.13
N SER A 50 -5.46 -12.70 -18.05
CA SER A 50 -6.64 -13.26 -18.71
C SER A 50 -7.93 -12.75 -18.06
N ALA A 51 -9.04 -12.81 -18.81
CA ALA A 51 -10.34 -12.38 -18.27
C ALA A 51 -10.72 -13.15 -16.99
N VAL A 52 -10.45 -14.46 -16.96
CA VAL A 52 -10.67 -15.31 -15.79
C VAL A 52 -9.82 -14.88 -14.59
N GLN A 53 -8.57 -14.46 -14.82
CA GLN A 53 -7.70 -13.96 -13.76
C GLN A 53 -8.19 -12.63 -13.19
N CYS A 54 -8.65 -11.71 -14.04
CA CYS A 54 -9.27 -10.46 -13.60
C CYS A 54 -10.53 -10.71 -12.75
N ASP A 55 -11.39 -11.61 -13.19
CA ASP A 55 -12.62 -11.97 -12.47
C ASP A 55 -12.32 -12.61 -11.12
N THR A 56 -11.39 -13.57 -11.11
CA THR A 56 -10.97 -14.27 -9.90
C THR A 56 -10.36 -13.30 -8.89
N ALA A 57 -9.49 -12.41 -9.33
CA ALA A 57 -8.87 -11.43 -8.45
C ALA A 57 -9.88 -10.43 -7.89
N PHE A 58 -10.84 -9.98 -8.69
CA PHE A 58 -11.87 -9.08 -8.20
C PHE A 58 -12.81 -9.74 -7.17
N GLU A 59 -13.21 -10.98 -7.39
CA GLU A 59 -14.02 -11.72 -6.41
C GLU A 59 -13.26 -12.00 -5.12
N GLN A 60 -11.96 -12.31 -5.20
CA GLN A 60 -11.09 -12.40 -4.03
C GLN A 60 -11.02 -11.08 -3.27
N ALA A 61 -10.81 -9.96 -3.98
CA ALA A 61 -10.76 -8.64 -3.38
C ALA A 61 -12.07 -8.28 -2.66
N LYS A 62 -13.23 -8.60 -3.24
CA LYS A 62 -14.54 -8.42 -2.59
C LYS A 62 -14.71 -9.28 -1.33
N ALA A 63 -14.32 -10.55 -1.40
CA ALA A 63 -14.38 -11.46 -0.27
C ALA A 63 -13.47 -10.99 0.88
N ASP A 64 -12.30 -10.46 0.55
CA ASP A 64 -11.36 -9.91 1.52
C ASP A 64 -11.82 -8.54 2.05
N ALA A 65 -12.44 -7.69 1.22
CA ALA A 65 -13.05 -6.44 1.65
C ALA A 65 -14.09 -6.68 2.76
N ALA A 66 -14.96 -7.68 2.59
CA ALA A 66 -15.97 -8.03 3.58
C ALA A 66 -15.37 -8.37 4.97
N LYS A 67 -14.12 -8.85 4.99
CA LYS A 67 -13.42 -9.27 6.21
C LYS A 67 -12.52 -8.17 6.78
N THR A 68 -11.85 -7.42 5.91
CA THR A 68 -10.72 -6.55 6.26
C THR A 68 -11.00 -5.06 6.12
N ALA A 69 -12.11 -4.67 5.47
CA ALA A 69 -12.44 -3.25 5.27
C ALA A 69 -12.35 -2.47 6.60
N PRO A 70 -11.72 -1.29 6.59
CA PRO A 70 -11.73 -0.37 7.72
C PRO A 70 -13.17 -0.14 8.21
N ARG A 71 -13.37 -0.25 9.52
CA ARG A 71 -14.70 -0.15 10.13
C ARG A 71 -14.79 1.13 10.95
N PHE A 72 -15.88 1.85 10.75
CA PHE A 72 -16.20 3.09 11.43
C PHE A 72 -17.57 2.97 12.11
N GLU A 73 -17.73 3.56 13.29
CA GLU A 73 -19.00 3.54 14.01
C GLU A 73 -20.02 4.49 13.38
N ASP A 74 -19.55 5.62 12.85
CA ASP A 74 -20.37 6.64 12.23
C ASP A 74 -19.91 6.96 10.79
N LYS A 75 -20.87 7.45 9.99
CA LYS A 75 -20.64 7.81 8.60
C LYS A 75 -19.68 8.98 8.44
N GLN A 76 -19.76 9.96 9.34
CA GLN A 76 -19.01 11.21 9.23
C GLN A 76 -17.51 10.94 9.38
N THR A 77 -17.08 10.17 10.39
CA THR A 77 -15.68 9.77 10.60
C THR A 77 -15.12 9.00 9.41
N CYS A 78 -15.94 8.14 8.79
CA CYS A 78 -15.55 7.46 7.56
C CYS A 78 -15.35 8.46 6.41
N GLU A 79 -16.31 9.37 6.18
CA GLU A 79 -16.24 10.35 5.09
C GLU A 79 -15.18 11.43 5.31
N GLU A 80 -14.80 11.72 6.55
CA GLU A 80 -13.66 12.60 6.87
C GLU A 80 -12.35 12.03 6.35
N GLN A 81 -12.21 10.69 6.36
CA GLN A 81 -11.01 9.99 5.89
C GLN A 81 -11.09 9.64 4.40
N TYR A 82 -12.22 9.10 3.93
CA TYR A 82 -12.36 8.55 2.58
C TYR A 82 -13.05 9.50 1.59
N GLY A 83 -13.63 10.58 2.08
CA GLY A 83 -14.34 11.57 1.28
C GLY A 83 -15.86 11.41 1.33
N ALA A 84 -16.55 12.51 0.97
CA ALA A 84 -18.01 12.55 0.96
C ALA A 84 -18.58 11.48 0.00
N ALA A 85 -19.63 10.79 0.45
CA ALA A 85 -20.27 9.70 -0.28
C ALA A 85 -19.33 8.52 -0.64
N GLN A 86 -18.21 8.36 0.05
CA GLN A 86 -17.28 7.23 -0.12
C GLN A 86 -17.43 6.16 0.98
N CYS A 87 -18.54 6.16 1.71
CA CYS A 87 -18.78 5.24 2.81
C CYS A 87 -20.17 4.58 2.73
N GLU A 88 -20.21 3.28 2.95
CA GLU A 88 -21.43 2.47 2.89
C GLU A 88 -21.72 1.78 4.24
N PRO A 89 -22.98 1.67 4.66
CA PRO A 89 -23.34 0.92 5.87
C PRO A 89 -23.26 -0.59 5.61
N ARG A 90 -22.72 -1.32 6.58
CA ARG A 90 -22.61 -2.78 6.63
C ARG A 90 -23.19 -3.29 7.94
N ASN A 91 -23.88 -4.43 7.88
CA ASN A 91 -24.44 -5.09 9.05
C ASN A 91 -23.44 -6.11 9.60
N ASN A 92 -23.30 -6.20 10.93
CA ASN A 92 -22.38 -7.13 11.58
C ASN A 92 -22.98 -8.52 11.90
N GLY A 93 -24.23 -8.77 11.52
CA GLY A 93 -24.96 -10.03 11.77
C GLY A 93 -25.57 -10.14 13.18
N SER A 94 -25.17 -9.28 14.11
CA SER A 94 -25.59 -9.29 15.52
C SER A 94 -26.50 -8.10 15.89
N GLY A 95 -27.14 -7.48 14.89
CA GLY A 95 -28.04 -6.34 15.08
C GLY A 95 -27.36 -4.97 15.12
N GLY A 96 -26.03 -4.90 14.92
CA GLY A 96 -25.30 -3.64 14.77
C GLY A 96 -24.97 -3.32 13.31
N SER A 97 -24.79 -2.03 13.02
CA SER A 97 -24.25 -1.53 11.75
C SER A 97 -22.94 -0.79 11.96
N PHE A 98 -22.07 -0.85 10.97
CA PHE A 98 -20.83 -0.06 10.89
C PHE A 98 -20.69 0.49 9.48
N PHE A 99 -19.86 1.50 9.29
CA PHE A 99 -19.56 2.06 7.99
C PHE A 99 -18.22 1.54 7.49
N THR A 100 -18.15 1.23 6.20
CA THR A 100 -16.91 0.86 5.52
C THR A 100 -16.68 1.79 4.34
N PRO A 101 -15.42 2.06 3.99
CA PRO A 101 -15.12 2.79 2.78
C PRO A 101 -15.54 1.98 1.55
N LEU A 102 -15.93 2.69 0.51
CA LEU A 102 -16.27 2.12 -0.79
C LEU A 102 -15.04 1.46 -1.42
N LEU A 103 -15.24 0.25 -1.93
CA LEU A 103 -14.21 -0.45 -2.70
C LEU A 103 -13.97 0.31 -4.01
N THR A 104 -12.81 0.94 -4.13
CA THR A 104 -12.44 1.76 -5.30
C THR A 104 -11.70 0.98 -6.38
N GLY A 105 -11.33 -0.27 -6.09
CA GLY A 105 -10.67 -1.15 -7.03
C GLY A 105 -10.06 -2.36 -6.34
N PHE A 106 -9.11 -2.99 -7.02
CA PHE A 106 -8.41 -4.15 -6.51
C PHE A 106 -6.96 -4.17 -6.98
N LEU A 107 -6.13 -4.81 -6.17
CA LEU A 107 -4.74 -5.12 -6.47
C LEU A 107 -4.64 -6.57 -6.93
N VAL A 108 -3.76 -6.83 -7.88
CA VAL A 108 -3.32 -8.16 -8.28
C VAL A 108 -1.83 -8.24 -8.07
N GLY A 109 -1.40 -8.95 -7.03
CA GLY A 109 0.02 -9.18 -6.76
C GLY A 109 0.43 -10.59 -7.15
N GLN A 110 1.60 -10.73 -7.77
CA GLN A 110 2.31 -12.01 -7.79
C GLN A 110 2.82 -12.25 -6.37
N ALA A 111 2.08 -13.03 -5.58
CA ALA A 111 2.36 -13.30 -4.17
C ALA A 111 2.17 -12.11 -3.21
N LEU A 112 0.90 -11.74 -2.98
CA LEU A 112 0.51 -11.13 -1.71
C LEU A 112 0.66 -12.19 -0.59
N ASN A 113 1.86 -12.25 -0.01
CA ASN A 113 2.27 -13.00 1.19
C ASN A 113 2.04 -14.53 1.18
N GLY A 114 3.07 -15.29 0.79
CA GLY A 114 3.27 -16.64 1.33
C GLY A 114 2.69 -17.86 0.60
N GLY A 115 2.15 -17.73 -0.62
CA GLY A 115 1.92 -18.91 -1.47
C GLY A 115 0.63 -18.88 -2.28
N PHE A 116 0.76 -19.31 -3.53
CA PHE A 116 -0.28 -19.51 -4.55
C PHE A 116 -0.79 -18.24 -5.25
N GLY A 117 -0.20 -17.97 -6.42
CA GLY A 117 -0.82 -17.27 -7.54
C GLY A 117 -1.05 -15.77 -7.42
N ASN A 118 -1.53 -15.20 -8.52
CA ASN A 118 -2.02 -13.82 -8.60
C ASN A 118 -3.24 -13.69 -7.69
N ARG A 119 -3.06 -13.13 -6.48
CA ARG A 119 -4.16 -12.91 -5.54
C ARG A 119 -4.70 -11.49 -5.65
N GLY A 120 -6.01 -11.39 -5.61
CA GLY A 120 -6.74 -10.14 -5.48
C GLY A 120 -6.73 -9.61 -4.05
N ALA A 121 -6.51 -8.32 -3.87
CA ALA A 121 -6.75 -7.64 -2.60
C ALA A 121 -7.56 -6.35 -2.81
N PRO A 122 -8.39 -5.93 -1.85
CA PRO A 122 -9.20 -4.73 -1.99
C PRO A 122 -8.35 -3.47 -1.93
N MET A 123 -8.77 -2.45 -2.69
CA MET A 123 -8.14 -1.14 -2.74
C MET A 123 -9.16 -0.04 -2.42
N TYR A 124 -8.81 0.80 -1.47
CA TYR A 124 -9.57 1.98 -1.04
C TYR A 124 -8.79 3.25 -1.36
N ARG A 125 -9.51 4.34 -1.58
CA ARG A 125 -8.92 5.65 -1.84
C ARG A 125 -9.35 6.62 -0.74
N ASP A 126 -8.39 7.28 -0.10
CA ASP A 126 -8.70 8.33 0.87
C ASP A 126 -9.16 9.64 0.17
N ARG A 127 -9.58 10.60 0.98
CA ARG A 127 -10.00 11.93 0.52
C ARG A 127 -8.88 12.66 -0.24
N ASP A 128 -7.64 12.48 0.19
CA ASP A 128 -6.46 13.15 -0.37
C ASP A 128 -5.94 12.47 -1.65
N GLY A 129 -6.52 11.32 -2.00
CA GLY A 129 -6.22 10.56 -3.21
C GLY A 129 -5.13 9.51 -3.07
N ASN A 130 -4.73 9.18 -1.84
CA ASN A 130 -3.85 8.06 -1.56
C ASN A 130 -4.64 6.75 -1.56
N TYR A 131 -3.98 5.66 -1.92
CA TYR A 131 -4.59 4.34 -1.98
C TYR A 131 -4.13 3.47 -0.80
N TYR A 132 -5.02 2.62 -0.29
CA TYR A 132 -4.76 1.68 0.81
C TYR A 132 -5.33 0.31 0.50
N GLY A 133 -4.64 -0.73 0.98
CA GLY A 133 -5.13 -2.11 0.92
C GLY A 133 -6.10 -2.46 2.06
N GLY A 134 -6.69 -3.64 1.98
CA GLY A 134 -7.54 -4.23 3.05
C GLY A 134 -6.97 -4.17 4.45
N ALA A 135 -5.66 -4.39 4.62
CA ALA A 135 -5.00 -4.37 5.92
C ALA A 135 -4.61 -2.95 6.40
N GLY A 136 -5.03 -1.89 5.69
CA GLY A 136 -4.64 -0.50 6.01
C GLY A 136 -3.25 -0.10 5.52
N GLY A 137 -2.52 -1.00 4.85
CA GLY A 137 -1.22 -0.69 4.25
C GLY A 137 -1.35 0.29 3.08
N ARG A 138 -0.55 1.37 3.10
CA ARG A 138 -0.50 2.33 2.00
C ARG A 138 0.00 1.68 0.72
N ILE A 139 -0.62 2.04 -0.38
CA ILE A 139 -0.27 1.62 -1.72
C ILE A 139 0.51 2.77 -2.34
N ASN A 140 1.82 2.58 -2.50
CA ASN A 140 2.71 3.56 -3.12
C ASN A 140 2.97 3.18 -4.57
N ARG A 141 3.17 4.18 -5.43
CA ARG A 141 3.66 3.94 -6.78
C ARG A 141 5.16 4.17 -6.81
N ASP A 142 5.88 3.17 -7.29
CA ASP A 142 7.29 3.32 -7.60
C ASP A 142 7.40 4.07 -8.93
N TYR A 143 7.87 5.32 -8.88
CA TYR A 143 7.97 6.18 -10.06
C TYR A 143 9.12 5.80 -10.98
N VAL A 144 10.07 4.98 -10.51
CA VAL A 144 11.19 4.49 -11.33
C VAL A 144 10.75 3.29 -12.17
N THR A 145 10.02 2.35 -11.56
CA THR A 145 9.55 1.14 -12.24
C THR A 145 8.13 1.27 -12.81
N GLY A 146 7.39 2.29 -12.42
CA GLY A 146 5.98 2.50 -12.75
C GLY A 146 5.01 1.55 -12.04
N ARG A 147 5.50 0.68 -11.14
CA ARG A 147 4.75 -0.40 -10.50
C ARG A 147 4.13 0.02 -9.17
N THR A 148 3.00 -0.61 -8.83
CA THR A 148 2.33 -0.41 -7.54
C THR A 148 2.98 -1.28 -6.47
N ARG A 149 3.22 -0.73 -5.28
CA ARG A 149 3.86 -1.39 -4.14
C ARG A 149 2.96 -1.25 -2.91
N VAL A 150 2.73 -2.34 -2.19
CA VAL A 150 1.93 -2.33 -0.95
C VAL A 150 2.88 -2.37 0.25
N GLY A 151 2.74 -1.41 1.17
CA GLY A 151 3.68 -1.19 2.27
C GLY A 151 4.78 -0.18 1.93
N SER A 152 5.35 0.42 2.97
CA SER A 152 6.57 1.23 2.94
C SER A 152 7.79 0.35 3.13
#